data_AF-A0A7C6DF38-F1
#
_entry.id   AF-A0A7C6DF38-F1
#
_cell.length_a   1.000
_cell.length_b   1.000
_cell.length_c   1.000
_cell.angle_alpha   90.00
_cell.angle_beta   90.00
_cell.angle_gamma   90.00
#
_symmetry.space_group_name_H-M   'P 1'
#
loop_
_entity.id
_entity.type
_entity.pdbx_description
1 polymer ?
#
loop_
_entity_poly.entity_id
_entity_poly.type
_entity_poly.pdbx_seq_one_letter_code
_entity_poly.pdbx_strand_id
1 'polypeptide(L)'
;MIKYILNGIFTHKRRKIVLGYLLLFACSLFLVLKTDTTAMEQLLHKEYEIYHYNNKLFEFLKFFMPLSIGMLVMEHDQGHIKILVTYFGRKRIHLAKIVSYILVVTILFYFTYLVYVLYAKFFTSFYTTKILIHDEFLYVYLSSLIFLLYLLLCIREKNKLLIFVFVIVNILYSMIQERIIRIELFYLIPLTSSLFKTYKYTLWYQVGYVTLLVLINIHISKKEHLTI
;
A
#
# COMPACT_ATOMS: atom_id res chain seq x y z
N MET A 1 -1.19 0.23 -24.76
CA MET A 1 -0.66 -0.76 -23.80
C MET A 1 -1.18 -0.53 -22.37
N ILE A 2 -0.86 0.59 -21.72
CA ILE A 2 -1.32 0.90 -20.35
C ILE A 2 -2.85 0.84 -20.23
N LYS A 3 -3.60 1.47 -21.16
CA LYS A 3 -5.07 1.38 -21.22
C LYS A 3 -5.60 -0.06 -21.26
N TYR A 4 -4.92 -0.96 -21.98
CA TYR A 4 -5.31 -2.36 -22.10
C TYR A 4 -5.04 -3.12 -20.80
N ILE A 5 -3.86 -2.90 -20.19
CA ILE A 5 -3.50 -3.46 -18.88
C ILE A 5 -4.49 -2.99 -17.81
N LEU A 6 -4.81 -1.69 -17.77
CA LEU A 6 -5.79 -1.13 -16.83
C LEU A 6 -7.20 -1.70 -17.03
N ASN A 7 -7.64 -1.90 -18.27
CA ASN A 7 -8.92 -2.56 -18.54
C ASN A 7 -8.94 -4.03 -18.08
N GLY A 8 -7.81 -4.74 -18.18
CA GLY A 8 -7.66 -6.09 -17.63
C GLY A 8 -7.64 -6.11 -16.10
N ILE A 9 -6.97 -5.15 -15.46
CA ILE A 9 -6.94 -5.01 -13.99
C ILE A 9 -8.35 -4.71 -13.45
N PHE A 10 -9.07 -3.79 -14.09
CA PHE A 10 -10.40 -3.34 -13.68
C PHE A 10 -11.53 -3.93 -14.53
N THR A 11 -11.67 -5.25 -14.50
CA THR A 11 -12.89 -5.90 -15.02
C THR A 11 -14.13 -5.43 -14.25
N HIS A 12 -15.31 -5.49 -14.88
CA HIS A 12 -16.55 -4.99 -14.27
C HIS A 12 -16.83 -5.60 -12.88
N LYS A 13 -16.56 -6.90 -12.69
CA LYS A 13 -16.70 -7.58 -11.39
C LYS A 13 -15.71 -7.02 -10.34
N ARG A 14 -14.46 -6.78 -10.75
CA ARG A 14 -13.41 -6.26 -9.85
C ARG A 14 -13.62 -4.81 -9.46
N ARG A 15 -14.13 -3.97 -10.36
CA ARG A 15 -14.52 -2.60 -10.03
C ARG A 15 -15.51 -2.58 -8.86
N LYS A 16 -16.50 -3.46 -8.87
CA LYS A 16 -17.47 -3.59 -7.78
C LYS A 16 -16.82 -4.07 -6.48
N ILE A 17 -15.91 -5.04 -6.55
CA ILE A 17 -15.19 -5.54 -5.37
C ILE A 17 -14.30 -4.43 -4.76
N VAL A 18 -13.52 -3.74 -5.58
CA VAL A 18 -12.66 -2.63 -5.14
C VAL A 18 -13.51 -1.49 -4.56
N LEU A 19 -14.63 -1.13 -5.20
CA LEU A 19 -15.55 -0.14 -4.68
C LEU A 19 -16.17 -0.56 -3.34
N GLY A 20 -16.68 -1.79 -3.23
CA GLY A 20 -17.23 -2.31 -1.98
C GLY A 20 -16.19 -2.34 -0.86
N TYR A 21 -14.95 -2.69 -1.19
CA TYR A 21 -13.82 -2.69 -0.26
C TYR A 21 -13.43 -1.28 0.20
N LEU A 22 -13.40 -0.30 -0.72
CA LEU A 22 -13.20 1.12 -0.39
C LEU A 22 -14.35 1.70 0.46
N LEU A 23 -15.58 1.25 0.23
CA LEU A 23 -16.74 1.63 1.02
C LEU A 23 -16.62 1.07 2.45
N LEU A 24 -16.21 -0.19 2.57
CA LEU A 24 -15.90 -0.83 3.85
C LEU A 24 -14.81 -0.06 4.61
N PHE A 25 -13.77 0.40 3.92
CA PHE A 25 -12.76 1.27 4.51
C PHE A 25 -13.36 2.56 5.07
N ALA A 26 -14.11 3.28 4.23
CA ALA A 26 -14.75 4.53 4.64
C ALA A 26 -15.67 4.33 5.85
N CYS A 27 -16.43 3.23 5.90
CA CYS A 27 -17.24 2.86 7.05
C CYS A 27 -16.40 2.52 8.28
N SER A 28 -15.28 1.81 8.12
CA SER A 28 -14.41 1.44 9.23
C SER A 28 -13.74 2.64 9.92
N LEU A 29 -13.59 3.76 9.20
CA LEU A 29 -13.12 5.02 9.80
C LEU A 29 -14.08 5.57 10.87
N PHE A 30 -15.36 5.19 10.81
CA PHE A 30 -16.32 5.52 11.87
C PHE A 30 -15.94 4.93 13.22
N LEU A 31 -15.35 3.74 13.23
CA LEU A 31 -14.91 3.06 14.45
C LEU A 31 -13.68 3.72 15.09
N VAL A 32 -13.01 4.63 14.39
CA VAL A 32 -11.78 5.28 14.86
C VAL A 32 -12.08 6.50 15.74
N LEU A 33 -13.28 7.07 15.65
CA LEU A 33 -13.65 8.22 16.49
C LEU A 33 -14.09 7.79 17.87
N LYS A 34 -13.63 8.56 18.85
CA LYS A 34 -14.18 8.53 20.20
C LYS A 34 -15.49 9.31 20.19
N THR A 35 -16.62 8.62 20.22
CA THR A 35 -17.97 9.22 20.14
C THR A 35 -18.45 9.85 21.44
N ASP A 36 -17.77 9.57 22.55
CA ASP A 36 -18.32 9.81 23.89
C ASP A 36 -17.71 11.05 24.58
N THR A 37 -16.83 11.80 23.93
CA THR A 37 -16.24 13.03 24.48
C THR A 37 -16.97 14.27 23.99
N THR A 38 -17.25 15.22 24.90
CA THR A 38 -17.92 16.46 24.53
C THR A 38 -17.02 17.33 23.64
N ALA A 39 -17.61 18.13 22.74
CA ALA A 39 -16.84 18.98 21.82
C ALA A 39 -15.88 19.95 22.54
N MET A 40 -16.22 20.37 23.77
CA MET A 40 -15.37 21.23 24.60
C MET A 40 -14.17 20.49 25.17
N GLU A 41 -14.32 19.24 25.62
CA GLU A 41 -13.20 18.41 26.08
C GLU A 41 -12.24 18.07 24.93
N GLN A 42 -12.78 17.83 23.75
CA GLN A 42 -11.98 17.57 22.54
C GLN A 42 -11.13 18.79 22.15
N LEU A 43 -11.66 20.01 22.33
CA LEU A 43 -10.90 21.24 22.12
C LEU A 43 -9.81 21.43 23.17
N LEU A 44 -10.10 21.09 24.43
CA LEU A 44 -9.13 21.19 25.54
C LEU A 44 -7.94 20.24 25.36
N HIS A 45 -8.18 19.04 24.83
CA HIS A 45 -7.17 18.01 24.57
C HIS A 45 -6.87 17.81 23.08
N LYS A 46 -6.97 18.88 22.29
CA LYS A 46 -6.84 18.86 20.83
C LYS A 46 -5.61 18.10 20.31
N GLU A 47 -4.44 18.31 20.92
CA GLU A 47 -3.22 17.65 20.45
C GLU A 47 -3.20 16.14 20.70
N TYR A 48 -3.73 15.73 21.85
CA TYR A 48 -3.88 14.32 22.19
C TYR A 48 -4.87 13.61 21.27
N GLU A 49 -6.03 14.24 21.02
CA GLU A 49 -7.07 13.67 20.15
C GLU A 49 -6.60 13.54 18.69
N ILE A 50 -5.87 14.54 18.17
CA ILE A 50 -5.26 14.46 16.83
C ILE A 50 -4.24 13.31 16.76
N TYR A 51 -3.37 13.19 17.77
CA TYR A 51 -2.38 12.12 17.81
C TYR A 51 -3.03 10.73 17.91
N HIS A 52 -4.04 10.59 18.76
CA HIS A 52 -4.78 9.34 18.93
C HIS A 52 -5.47 8.92 17.62
N TYR A 53 -6.20 9.84 16.99
CA TYR A 53 -6.88 9.61 15.72
C TYR A 53 -5.90 9.18 14.62
N ASN A 54 -4.78 9.90 14.48
CA ASN A 54 -3.75 9.59 13.49
C ASN A 54 -3.15 8.21 13.71
N ASN A 55 -2.74 7.88 14.94
CA ASN A 55 -2.15 6.58 15.24
C ASN A 55 -3.09 5.42 14.91
N LYS A 56 -4.37 5.53 15.29
CA LYS A 56 -5.37 4.51 14.99
C LYS A 56 -5.57 4.36 13.49
N LEU A 57 -5.62 5.47 12.75
CA LEU A 57 -5.70 5.43 11.31
C LEU A 57 -4.49 4.74 10.66
N PHE A 58 -3.28 5.05 11.11
CA PHE A 58 -2.08 4.41 10.58
C PHE A 58 -2.00 2.93 10.91
N GLU A 59 -2.46 2.51 12.09
CA GLU A 59 -2.66 1.08 12.40
C GLU A 59 -3.62 0.46 11.38
N PHE A 60 -4.79 1.05 11.15
CA PHE A 60 -5.76 0.57 10.16
C PHE A 60 -5.18 0.50 8.73
N LEU A 61 -4.43 1.52 8.30
CA LEU A 61 -3.80 1.55 6.98
C LEU A 61 -2.76 0.44 6.80
N LYS A 62 -1.99 0.09 7.84
CA LYS A 62 -1.03 -1.03 7.80
C LYS A 62 -1.71 -2.38 7.54
N PHE A 63 -2.97 -2.57 7.93
CA PHE A 63 -3.75 -3.77 7.59
C PHE A 63 -4.44 -3.65 6.23
N PHE A 64 -5.02 -2.48 5.95
CA PHE A 64 -5.86 -2.24 4.78
C PHE A 64 -5.06 -2.22 3.47
N MET A 65 -3.88 -1.59 3.47
CA MET A 65 -3.09 -1.43 2.24
C MET A 65 -2.57 -2.78 1.70
N PRO A 66 -1.98 -3.69 2.51
CA PRO A 66 -1.57 -5.01 2.03
C PRO A 66 -2.73 -5.82 1.44
N LEU A 67 -3.90 -5.80 2.08
CA LEU A 67 -5.11 -6.46 1.57
C LEU A 67 -5.54 -5.89 0.22
N SER A 68 -5.61 -4.56 0.11
CA SER A 68 -5.93 -3.86 -1.14
C SER A 68 -5.01 -4.30 -2.29
N ILE A 69 -3.70 -4.28 -2.03
CA ILE A 69 -2.69 -4.61 -3.02
C ILE A 69 -2.76 -6.09 -3.40
N GLY A 70 -2.96 -6.98 -2.43
CA GLY A 70 -3.15 -8.41 -2.68
C GLY A 70 -4.31 -8.65 -3.64
N MET A 71 -5.46 -8.01 -3.42
CA MET A 71 -6.63 -8.11 -4.31
C MET A 71 -6.33 -7.58 -5.72
N LEU A 72 -5.62 -6.45 -5.84
CA LEU A 72 -5.25 -5.86 -7.13
C LEU A 72 -4.31 -6.76 -7.96
N VAL A 73 -3.34 -7.42 -7.30
CA VAL A 73 -2.31 -8.22 -7.95
C VAL A 73 -2.77 -9.65 -8.29
N MET A 74 -3.95 -10.08 -7.81
CA MET A 74 -4.44 -11.47 -7.94
C MET A 74 -4.52 -12.03 -9.38
N GLU A 75 -4.69 -11.17 -10.38
CA GLU A 75 -4.72 -11.58 -11.80
C GLU A 75 -3.63 -10.89 -12.63
N HIS A 76 -2.57 -10.40 -12.00
CA HIS A 76 -1.52 -9.66 -12.70
C HIS A 76 -0.79 -10.49 -13.77
N ASP A 77 -0.95 -11.82 -13.79
CA ASP A 77 -0.28 -12.73 -14.73
C ASP A 77 -1.25 -13.46 -15.69
N GLN A 78 -2.44 -12.88 -15.92
CA GLN A 78 -3.44 -13.48 -16.81
C GLN A 78 -2.99 -13.60 -18.28
N GLY A 79 -3.55 -14.60 -18.97
CA GLY A 79 -3.32 -14.87 -20.39
C GLY A 79 -3.49 -13.68 -21.35
N HIS A 80 -4.32 -12.68 -21.04
CA HIS A 80 -4.48 -11.49 -21.88
C HIS A 80 -3.19 -10.64 -21.97
N ILE A 81 -2.32 -10.71 -20.95
CA ILE A 81 -1.02 -10.03 -20.96
C ILE A 81 -0.03 -10.79 -21.85
N LYS A 82 -0.14 -12.13 -21.93
CA LYS A 82 0.72 -12.97 -22.79
C LYS A 82 0.55 -12.62 -24.27
N ILE A 83 -0.67 -12.29 -24.70
CA ILE A 83 -0.94 -11.84 -26.07
C ILE A 83 -0.15 -10.58 -26.38
N LEU A 84 -0.16 -9.59 -25.47
CA LEU A 84 0.62 -8.37 -25.65
C LEU A 84 2.12 -8.67 -25.79
N VAL A 85 2.64 -9.66 -25.04
CA VAL A 85 4.07 -10.04 -25.02
C VAL A 85 4.59 -10.36 -26.41
N THR A 86 3.77 -11.05 -27.21
CA THR A 86 4.10 -11.40 -28.59
C THR A 86 4.24 -10.18 -29.50
N TYR A 87 3.46 -9.12 -29.29
CA TYR A 87 3.42 -7.96 -30.18
C TYR A 87 4.40 -6.83 -29.80
N PHE A 88 4.54 -6.52 -28.51
CA PHE A 88 5.33 -5.36 -28.06
C PHE A 88 6.67 -5.72 -27.39
N GLY A 89 6.92 -7.02 -27.20
CA GLY A 89 8.10 -7.53 -26.52
C GLY A 89 7.98 -7.50 -24.99
N ARG A 90 8.45 -8.58 -24.34
CA ARG A 90 8.28 -8.84 -22.91
C ARG A 90 8.76 -7.71 -22.00
N LYS A 91 9.93 -7.12 -22.30
CA LYS A 91 10.55 -6.05 -21.49
C LYS A 91 9.66 -4.79 -21.40
N ARG A 92 9.10 -4.33 -22.52
CA ARG A 92 8.26 -3.12 -22.57
C ARG A 92 6.96 -3.32 -21.80
N ILE A 93 6.38 -4.51 -21.89
CA ILE A 93 5.13 -4.84 -21.19
C ILE A 93 5.35 -5.02 -19.71
N HIS A 94 6.45 -5.66 -19.30
CA HIS A 94 6.78 -5.79 -17.89
C HIS A 94 6.98 -4.42 -17.24
N LEU A 95 7.68 -3.50 -17.93
CA LEU A 95 7.86 -2.13 -17.44
C LEU A 95 6.51 -1.40 -17.37
N ALA A 96 5.69 -1.49 -18.41
CA ALA A 96 4.37 -0.87 -18.41
C ALA A 96 3.43 -1.45 -17.35
N LYS A 97 3.55 -2.74 -17.04
CA LYS A 97 2.85 -3.41 -15.96
C LYS A 97 3.25 -2.83 -14.61
N ILE A 98 4.55 -2.76 -14.31
CA ILE A 98 5.06 -2.12 -13.07
C ILE A 98 4.53 -0.69 -12.95
N VAL A 99 4.66 0.13 -13.99
CA VAL A 99 4.19 1.52 -13.99
C VAL A 99 2.68 1.60 -13.77
N SER A 100 1.89 0.74 -14.43
CA SER A 100 0.43 0.71 -14.28
C SER A 100 0.03 0.35 -12.84
N TYR A 101 0.68 -0.65 -12.24
CA TYR A 101 0.39 -1.06 -10.86
C TYR A 101 0.81 0.00 -9.84
N ILE A 102 1.98 0.61 -10.01
CA ILE A 102 2.42 1.73 -9.17
C ILE A 102 1.38 2.85 -9.24
N LEU A 103 0.97 3.25 -10.45
CA LEU A 103 -0.02 4.31 -10.66
C LEU A 103 -1.36 3.99 -9.98
N VAL A 104 -1.86 2.75 -10.08
CA VAL A 104 -3.09 2.34 -9.40
C VAL A 104 -2.96 2.40 -7.88
N VAL A 105 -1.83 1.95 -7.32
CA VAL A 105 -1.57 2.03 -5.88
C VAL A 105 -1.43 3.49 -5.43
N THR A 106 -0.80 4.35 -6.22
CA THR A 106 -0.73 5.80 -5.97
C THR A 106 -2.12 6.41 -5.92
N ILE A 107 -3.00 6.10 -6.88
CA ILE A 107 -4.39 6.60 -6.88
C ILE A 107 -5.15 6.09 -5.65
N LEU A 108 -5.04 4.80 -5.33
CA LEU A 108 -5.66 4.21 -4.15
C LEU A 108 -5.21 4.94 -2.87
N PHE A 109 -3.91 5.21 -2.76
CA PHE A 109 -3.32 5.89 -1.62
C PHE A 109 -3.78 7.34 -1.49
N TYR A 110 -3.85 8.09 -2.60
CA TYR A 110 -4.40 9.44 -2.58
C TYR A 110 -5.89 9.44 -2.23
N PHE A 111 -6.64 8.44 -2.69
CA PHE A 111 -8.05 8.31 -2.33
C PHE A 111 -8.22 8.03 -0.84
N THR A 112 -7.45 7.12 -0.24
CA THR A 112 -7.51 6.87 1.21
C THR A 112 -7.10 8.11 2.02
N TYR A 113 -6.07 8.84 1.57
CA TYR A 113 -5.69 10.12 2.17
C TYR A 113 -6.80 11.17 2.09
N LEU A 114 -7.46 11.30 0.93
CA LEU A 114 -8.56 12.23 0.74
C LEU A 114 -9.75 11.89 1.64
N VAL A 115 -10.12 10.61 1.72
CA VAL A 115 -11.20 10.15 2.61
C VAL A 115 -10.84 10.48 4.05
N TYR A 116 -9.59 10.25 4.48
CA TYR A 116 -9.11 10.64 5.79
C TYR A 116 -9.25 12.14 6.08
N VAL A 117 -8.78 13.01 5.18
CA VAL A 117 -8.85 14.47 5.36
C VAL A 117 -10.30 14.96 5.39
N LEU A 118 -11.15 14.46 4.49
CA LEU A 118 -12.57 14.80 4.47
C LEU A 118 -13.25 14.36 5.77
N TYR A 119 -12.98 13.12 6.20
CA TYR A 119 -13.55 12.57 7.42
C TYR A 119 -13.15 13.39 8.65
N ALA A 120 -11.87 13.70 8.81
CA ALA A 120 -11.39 14.55 9.90
C ALA A 120 -12.08 15.94 9.86
N LYS A 121 -12.23 16.53 8.67
CA LYS A 121 -12.87 17.85 8.52
C LYS A 121 -14.36 17.84 8.87
N PHE A 122 -15.09 16.79 8.53
CA PHE A 122 -16.53 16.71 8.78
C PHE A 122 -16.86 16.38 10.24
N PHE A 123 -16.08 15.51 10.87
CA PHE A 123 -16.42 14.97 12.19
C PHE A 123 -15.62 15.55 13.35
N THR A 124 -14.53 16.28 13.10
CA THR A 124 -13.74 16.92 14.16
C THR A 124 -13.60 18.42 13.91
N SER A 125 -14.19 19.23 14.79
CA SER A 125 -14.19 20.70 14.72
C SER A 125 -12.80 21.33 14.93
N PHE A 126 -11.84 20.54 15.40
CA PHE A 126 -10.51 21.00 15.81
C PHE A 126 -9.39 20.60 14.84
N TYR A 127 -9.66 19.85 13.78
CA TYR A 127 -8.59 19.30 12.94
C TYR A 127 -7.90 20.37 12.07
N THR A 128 -6.61 20.56 12.33
CA THR A 128 -5.69 21.36 11.50
C THR A 128 -4.65 20.41 10.93
N THR A 129 -4.56 20.32 9.59
CA THR A 129 -3.54 19.50 8.91
C THR A 129 -2.14 19.97 9.30
N LYS A 130 -1.44 19.18 10.14
CA LYS A 130 -0.02 19.40 10.46
C LYS A 130 0.88 18.67 9.45
N ILE A 131 2.05 19.24 9.17
CA ILE A 131 3.05 18.70 8.22
C ILE A 131 3.53 17.28 8.62
N LEU A 132 3.66 17.01 9.92
CA LEU A 132 4.11 15.72 10.47
C LEU A 132 3.27 14.51 9.99
N ILE A 133 2.02 14.75 9.61
CA ILE A 133 1.10 13.72 9.11
C ILE A 133 1.52 13.29 7.70
N HIS A 134 2.05 14.19 6.88
CA HIS A 134 2.48 13.86 5.51
C HIS A 134 3.62 12.84 5.49
N ASP A 135 4.58 12.96 6.40
CA ASP A 135 5.72 12.04 6.46
C ASP A 135 5.25 10.62 6.80
N GLU A 136 4.33 10.47 7.74
CA GLU A 136 3.77 9.17 8.14
C GLU A 136 3.00 8.51 6.98
N PHE A 137 2.23 9.28 6.22
CA PHE A 137 1.61 8.78 4.99
C PHE A 137 2.67 8.34 3.98
N LEU A 138 3.72 9.11 3.77
CA LEU A 138 4.77 8.76 2.81
C LEU A 138 5.49 7.45 3.18
N TYR A 139 5.76 7.21 4.47
CA TYR A 139 6.29 5.92 4.95
C TYR A 139 5.35 4.75 4.59
N VAL A 140 4.04 4.90 4.81
CA VAL A 140 3.03 3.84 4.51
C VAL A 140 2.94 3.60 3.02
N TYR A 141 3.00 4.67 2.21
CA TYR A 141 3.02 4.58 0.76
C TYR A 141 4.23 3.78 0.25
N LEU A 142 5.44 4.11 0.72
CA LEU A 142 6.66 3.40 0.31
C LEU A 142 6.62 1.92 0.73
N SER A 143 6.14 1.62 1.94
CA SER A 143 5.99 0.23 2.41
C SER A 143 5.00 -0.56 1.55
N SER A 144 3.92 0.10 1.14
CA SER A 144 2.92 -0.45 0.22
C SER A 144 3.52 -0.74 -1.16
N LEU A 145 4.38 0.15 -1.68
CA LEU A 145 5.11 -0.09 -2.93
C LEU A 145 6.10 -1.26 -2.82
N ILE A 146 6.82 -1.37 -1.70
CA ILE A 146 7.72 -2.51 -1.43
C ILE A 146 6.93 -3.82 -1.50
N PHE A 147 5.78 -3.88 -0.80
CA PHE A 147 4.92 -5.06 -0.80
C PHE A 147 4.38 -5.39 -2.20
N LEU A 148 3.89 -4.38 -2.94
CA LEU A 148 3.46 -4.54 -4.33
C LEU A 148 4.56 -5.17 -5.20
N LEU A 149 5.77 -4.61 -5.15
CA LEU A 149 6.90 -5.07 -5.97
C LEU A 149 7.35 -6.48 -5.59
N TYR A 150 7.26 -6.84 -4.31
CA TYR A 150 7.47 -8.21 -3.84
C TYR A 150 6.43 -9.18 -4.42
N LEU A 151 5.15 -8.80 -4.39
CA LEU A 151 4.10 -9.66 -4.94
C LEU A 151 4.26 -9.86 -6.46
N LEU A 152 4.64 -8.80 -7.19
CA LEU A 152 4.91 -8.88 -8.63
C LEU A 152 6.11 -9.79 -8.97
N LEU A 153 7.09 -9.93 -8.07
CA LEU A 153 8.21 -10.84 -8.22
C LEU A 153 7.83 -12.31 -7.96
N CYS A 154 7.12 -12.54 -6.86
CA CYS A 154 6.95 -13.88 -6.30
C CYS A 154 5.72 -14.61 -6.84
N ILE A 155 4.64 -13.90 -7.17
CA ILE A 155 3.40 -14.56 -7.58
C ILE A 155 3.37 -14.76 -9.09
N ARG A 156 2.97 -15.97 -9.47
CA ARG A 156 2.71 -16.36 -10.86
C ARG A 156 1.29 -16.89 -10.98
N GLU A 157 0.80 -17.01 -12.20
CA GLU A 157 -0.58 -17.44 -12.50
C GLU A 157 -1.01 -18.73 -11.77
N LYS A 158 -0.09 -19.67 -11.55
CA LYS A 158 -0.34 -20.95 -10.86
C LYS A 158 -0.48 -20.84 -9.34
N ASN A 159 0.05 -19.77 -8.73
CA ASN A 159 0.24 -19.66 -7.29
C ASN A 159 -0.53 -18.48 -6.68
N LYS A 160 -1.73 -18.17 -7.19
CA LYS A 160 -2.53 -17.03 -6.72
C LYS A 160 -2.87 -17.08 -5.22
N LEU A 161 -3.01 -18.28 -4.67
CA LEU A 161 -3.26 -18.46 -3.23
C LEU A 161 -2.12 -17.95 -2.35
N LEU A 162 -0.87 -17.92 -2.86
CA LEU A 162 0.27 -17.38 -2.12
C LEU A 162 0.12 -15.89 -1.80
N ILE A 163 -0.72 -15.14 -2.52
CA ILE A 163 -1.01 -13.74 -2.21
C ILE A 163 -1.54 -13.61 -0.80
N PHE A 164 -2.51 -14.44 -0.41
CA PHE A 164 -3.09 -14.40 0.93
C PHE A 164 -2.04 -14.72 1.99
N VAL A 165 -1.15 -15.68 1.71
CA VAL A 165 -0.03 -16.01 2.60
C VAL A 165 0.90 -14.81 2.75
N PHE A 166 1.30 -14.16 1.65
CA PHE A 166 2.15 -12.97 1.69
C PHE A 166 1.50 -11.80 2.43
N VAL A 167 0.18 -11.61 2.27
CA VAL A 167 -0.57 -10.59 3.02
C VAL A 167 -0.53 -10.88 4.52
N ILE A 168 -0.81 -12.13 4.93
CA ILE A 168 -0.77 -12.53 6.35
C ILE A 168 0.63 -12.35 6.91
N VAL A 169 1.66 -12.81 6.20
CA VAL A 169 3.06 -12.66 6.61
C VAL A 169 3.43 -11.18 6.74
N ASN A 170 3.02 -10.33 5.80
CA ASN A 170 3.29 -8.89 5.83
C ASN A 170 2.66 -8.22 7.06
N ILE A 171 1.41 -8.57 7.37
CA ILE A 171 0.70 -8.08 8.54
C ILE A 171 1.41 -8.52 9.83
N LEU A 172 1.69 -9.82 9.98
CA LEU A 172 2.37 -10.35 11.15
C LEU A 172 3.74 -9.72 11.34
N TYR A 173 4.49 -9.56 10.25
CA TYR A 173 5.80 -8.94 10.27
C TYR A 173 5.73 -7.46 10.68
N SER A 174 4.75 -6.71 10.19
CA SER A 174 4.51 -5.33 10.64
C SER A 174 4.17 -5.26 12.12
N MET A 175 3.39 -6.22 12.66
CA MET A 175 3.09 -6.28 14.10
C MET A 175 4.32 -6.60 14.94
N ILE A 176 5.22 -7.47 14.44
CA ILE A 176 6.48 -7.80 15.10
C ILE A 176 7.41 -6.58 15.12
N GLN A 177 7.56 -5.88 13.99
CA GLN A 177 8.39 -4.67 13.92
C GLN A 177 7.88 -3.52 14.80
N GLU A 178 6.59 -3.51 15.15
CA GLU A 178 6.03 -2.52 16.08
C GLU A 178 6.33 -2.86 17.55
N ARG A 179 6.64 -4.13 17.85
CA ARG A 179 6.91 -4.61 19.21
C ARG A 179 8.39 -4.77 19.53
N ILE A 180 9.21 -5.07 18.53
CA ILE A 180 10.63 -5.41 18.72
C ILE A 180 11.51 -4.30 18.14
N ILE A 181 12.27 -3.63 19.02
CA ILE A 181 13.27 -2.61 18.63
C ILE A 181 14.55 -3.31 18.16
N ARG A 182 14.49 -3.94 16.99
CA ARG A 182 15.65 -4.53 16.30
C ARG A 182 15.79 -3.95 14.91
N ILE A 183 16.80 -3.10 14.71
CA ILE A 183 17.00 -2.39 13.45
C ILE A 183 17.37 -3.35 12.30
N GLU A 184 17.92 -4.53 12.63
CA GLU A 184 18.23 -5.58 11.67
C GLU A 184 16.97 -6.09 10.96
N LEU A 185 15.84 -6.15 11.69
CA LEU A 185 14.56 -6.47 11.07
C LEU A 185 14.19 -5.40 10.05
N PHE A 186 14.30 -4.12 10.39
CA PHE A 186 14.00 -3.04 9.45
C PHE A 186 14.85 -3.11 8.16
N TYR A 187 16.13 -3.48 8.27
CA TYR A 187 17.00 -3.63 7.09
C TYR A 187 16.67 -4.85 6.22
N LEU A 188 16.06 -5.91 6.75
CA LEU A 188 15.61 -7.05 5.94
C LEU A 188 14.45 -6.64 5.02
N ILE A 189 13.41 -6.07 5.61
CA ILE A 189 12.23 -5.56 4.89
C ILE A 189 11.80 -4.26 5.57
N PRO A 190 12.02 -3.09 4.93
CA PRO A 190 11.78 -1.81 5.58
C PRO A 190 10.31 -1.42 5.49
N LEU A 191 9.45 -2.12 6.23
CA LEU A 191 8.05 -1.73 6.43
C LEU A 191 7.94 -0.60 7.46
N THR A 192 6.81 0.09 7.45
CA THR A 192 6.51 1.14 8.43
C THR A 192 6.40 0.59 9.83
N SER A 193 7.21 1.13 10.74
CA SER A 193 7.06 0.96 12.19
C SER A 193 7.28 2.30 12.88
N SER A 194 6.50 2.59 13.93
CA SER A 194 6.68 3.83 14.70
C SER A 194 8.07 3.94 15.32
N LEU A 195 8.67 2.79 15.68
CA LEU A 195 9.97 2.69 16.34
C LEU A 195 11.14 3.13 15.46
N PHE A 196 11.02 3.00 14.13
CA PHE A 196 12.11 3.29 13.20
C PHE A 196 11.95 4.64 12.46
N LYS A 197 10.84 5.36 12.68
CA LYS A 197 10.60 6.68 12.06
C LYS A 197 11.61 7.74 12.49
N THR A 198 12.14 7.64 13.70
CA THR A 198 13.06 8.61 14.30
C THR A 198 14.48 8.53 13.73
N TYR A 199 14.83 7.46 13.01
CA TYR A 199 16.14 7.35 12.38
C TYR A 199 16.21 8.23 11.12
N LYS A 200 17.28 9.03 11.03
CA LYS A 200 17.47 10.06 10.00
C LYS A 200 17.37 9.58 8.55
N TYR A 201 17.67 8.31 8.28
CA TYR A 201 17.79 7.76 6.93
C TYR A 201 16.70 6.73 6.56
N THR A 202 15.70 6.51 7.41
CA THR A 202 14.65 5.50 7.21
C THR A 202 13.92 5.67 5.88
N LEU A 203 13.53 6.91 5.55
CA LEU A 203 12.81 7.23 4.32
C LEU A 203 13.69 6.99 3.08
N TRP A 204 14.93 7.46 3.11
CA TRP A 204 15.90 7.25 2.04
C TRP A 204 16.20 5.77 1.82
N TYR A 205 16.27 4.99 2.90
CA TYR A 205 16.45 3.55 2.84
C TYR A 205 15.27 2.86 2.13
N GLN A 206 14.04 3.22 2.46
CA GLN A 206 12.84 2.71 1.77
C GLN A 206 12.81 3.06 0.28
N VAL A 207 13.17 4.31 -0.08
CA VAL A 207 13.26 4.72 -1.48
C VAL A 207 14.32 3.89 -2.21
N GLY A 208 15.50 3.71 -1.62
CA GLY A 208 16.55 2.84 -2.14
C GLY A 208 16.04 1.41 -2.35
N TYR A 209 15.31 0.86 -1.38
CA TYR A 209 14.73 -0.48 -1.46
C TYR A 209 13.69 -0.62 -2.59
N VAL A 210 12.81 0.38 -2.75
CA VAL A 210 11.86 0.44 -3.88
C VAL A 210 12.60 0.45 -5.21
N THR A 211 13.63 1.29 -5.37
CA THR A 211 14.40 1.35 -6.62
C THR A 211 15.10 0.02 -6.93
N LEU A 212 15.68 -0.63 -5.92
CA LEU A 212 16.31 -1.94 -6.04
C LEU A 212 15.30 -3.01 -6.47
N LEU A 213 14.12 -3.07 -5.86
CA LEU A 213 13.07 -4.01 -6.24
C LEU A 213 12.56 -3.78 -7.67
N VAL A 214 12.44 -2.52 -8.12
CA VAL A 214 12.10 -2.21 -9.52
C VAL A 214 13.17 -2.75 -10.47
N LEU A 215 14.46 -2.54 -10.16
CA LEU A 215 15.56 -3.05 -10.98
C LEU A 215 15.58 -4.58 -11.04
N ILE A 216 15.38 -5.25 -9.90
CA ILE A 216 15.30 -6.72 -9.82
C ILE A 216 14.12 -7.25 -10.67
N ASN A 217 12.94 -6.64 -10.56
CA ASN A 217 11.77 -6.98 -11.37
C ASN A 217 12.09 -6.91 -12.88
N ILE A 218 12.78 -5.85 -13.32
CA ILE A 218 13.17 -5.68 -14.72
C ILE A 218 14.23 -6.71 -15.12
N HIS A 219 15.19 -7.02 -14.24
CA HIS A 219 16.27 -7.97 -14.53
C HIS A 219 15.77 -9.42 -14.64
N ILE A 220 14.90 -9.87 -13.72
CA ILE A 220 14.34 -11.23 -13.76
C ILE A 220 13.50 -11.42 -15.02
N SER A 221 12.73 -10.40 -15.44
CA SER A 221 12.01 -10.43 -16.72
C SER A 221 12.94 -10.61 -17.93
N LYS A 222 14.23 -10.28 -17.82
CA LYS A 222 15.25 -10.48 -18.88
C LYS A 222 15.82 -11.90 -18.88
N LYS A 223 15.98 -12.55 -17.71
CA LYS A 223 16.56 -13.92 -17.62
C LYS A 223 15.64 -15.01 -18.18
N GLU A 224 14.33 -14.85 -18.06
CA GLU A 224 13.34 -15.75 -18.70
C GLU A 224 13.40 -15.73 -20.24
N HIS A 225 14.27 -14.90 -20.83
CA HIS A 225 14.55 -14.81 -22.26
C HIS A 225 15.65 -15.79 -22.73
N LEU A 226 16.41 -16.40 -21.81
CA LEU A 226 17.55 -17.27 -22.11
C LEU A 226 17.29 -18.76 -21.87
N THR A 227 16.08 -19.11 -21.42
CA THR A 227 15.70 -20.48 -21.04
C THR A 227 14.46 -20.97 -21.79
N ILE A 228 14.23 -20.45 -23.01
CA ILE A 228 13.25 -20.99 -23.97
C ILE A 228 14.04 -21.42 -25.20
#